data_AF-A0A7J5AKL9-F1
#
_entry.id   AF-A0A7J5AKL9-F1
#
_cell.length_a   1.000
_cell.length_b   1.000
_cell.length_c   1.000
_cell.angle_alpha   90.00
_cell.angle_beta   90.00
_cell.angle_gamma   90.00
#
_symmetry.space_group_name_H-M   'P 1'
#
loop_
_entity.id
_entity.type
_entity.pdbx_description
1 polymer ?
#
loop_
_entity_poly.entity_id
_entity_poly.type
_entity_poly.pdbx_seq_one_letter_code
_entity_poly.pdbx_strand_id
1 'polypeptide(L)'
;MNKFSLSILLIFIINISYGQECQIPNLLDKEIIEASNNEKFVEEDFYRINNLLFEYQAKDSLKNLNKCSSYFKNIEKLFNSETTEKRVLAYRLIGVANDSTFNNELINRINSNESSLLKTWSTTALMANNCGKASDDLFVLFSSFPKGLPVDILINMYIKYDTNAVKKTCWKFIDSDNKNQQILAIQCLANFEKDEKLQAKLIEFLNSWDNNSKGWVISSISMQKMENLKPILEKYSEVENLKDVIIRALENSPTKTDNKFAKQLQKKKN
;
A
#
# COMPACT_ATOMS: atom_id res chain seq x y z
N MET A 1 -56.88 -22.49 41.61
CA MET A 1 -56.17 -23.55 40.83
C MET A 1 -56.54 -23.37 39.36
N ASN A 2 -55.57 -23.65 38.46
CA ASN A 2 -55.53 -23.45 36.99
C ASN A 2 -55.12 -22.02 36.59
N LYS A 3 -53.84 -21.67 36.29
CA LYS A 3 -52.82 -22.13 35.30
C LYS A 3 -53.23 -21.98 33.83
N PHE A 4 -52.28 -21.43 33.05
CA PHE A 4 -52.18 -21.23 31.58
C PHE A 4 -52.80 -19.95 31.01
N SER A 5 -52.19 -19.18 30.10
CA SER A 5 -50.91 -19.29 29.38
C SER A 5 -50.49 -17.90 28.90
N LEU A 6 -49.18 -17.67 28.88
CA LEU A 6 -48.48 -16.57 28.24
C LEU A 6 -48.59 -16.68 26.70
N SER A 7 -48.96 -15.62 26.00
CA SER A 7 -48.70 -15.47 24.56
C SER A 7 -48.39 -14.02 24.24
N ILE A 8 -47.12 -13.67 24.42
CA ILE A 8 -46.52 -12.45 23.90
C ILE A 8 -46.49 -12.60 22.37
N LEU A 9 -47.36 -11.86 21.69
CA LEU A 9 -47.30 -11.68 20.25
C LEU A 9 -46.10 -10.76 19.95
N LEU A 10 -44.91 -11.35 19.88
CA LEU A 10 -43.71 -10.72 19.36
C LEU A 10 -43.94 -10.52 17.86
N ILE A 11 -44.41 -9.32 17.50
CA ILE A 11 -44.42 -8.84 16.13
C ILE A 11 -42.97 -8.85 15.68
N PHE A 12 -42.65 -9.84 14.85
CA PHE A 12 -41.44 -9.87 14.04
C PHE A 12 -41.42 -8.59 13.20
N ILE A 13 -40.66 -7.60 13.65
CA ILE A 13 -40.17 -6.54 12.78
C ILE A 13 -39.10 -7.21 11.92
N ILE A 14 -39.53 -7.76 10.79
CA ILE A 14 -38.63 -8.05 9.69
C ILE A 14 -38.14 -6.68 9.21
N ASN A 15 -36.99 -6.25 9.72
CA ASN A 15 -36.19 -5.23 9.06
C ASN A 15 -35.76 -5.83 7.71
N ILE A 16 -36.60 -5.67 6.70
CA ILE A 16 -36.15 -5.71 5.30
C ILE A 16 -35.36 -4.42 5.12
N SER A 17 -34.12 -4.42 5.62
CA SER A 17 -33.10 -3.60 4.99
C SER A 17 -33.07 -4.06 3.54
N TYR A 18 -33.46 -3.18 2.62
CA TYR A 18 -33.11 -3.29 1.21
C TYR A 18 -31.58 -3.25 1.11
N GLY A 19 -30.95 -4.36 1.52
CA GLY A 19 -29.53 -4.60 1.43
C GLY A 19 -29.25 -4.99 0.00
N GLN A 20 -28.28 -4.33 -0.63
CA GLN A 20 -27.81 -4.75 -1.94
C GLN A 20 -27.56 -6.26 -1.92
N GLU A 21 -28.27 -6.99 -2.79
CA GLU A 21 -28.16 -8.44 -2.88
C GLU A 21 -26.70 -8.84 -3.12
N CYS A 22 -26.28 -9.97 -2.53
CA CYS A 22 -24.99 -10.57 -2.86
C CYS A 22 -24.91 -10.74 -4.38
N GLN A 23 -23.90 -10.14 -4.99
CA GLN A 23 -23.58 -10.29 -6.40
C GLN A 23 -22.17 -10.87 -6.47
N ILE A 24 -22.12 -12.15 -6.83
CA ILE A 24 -20.89 -12.87 -7.08
C ILE A 24 -21.12 -13.83 -8.25
N PRO A 25 -20.18 -13.94 -9.21
CA PRO A 25 -20.29 -14.93 -10.28
C PRO A 25 -20.33 -16.36 -9.73
N ASN A 26 -21.23 -17.19 -10.27
CA ASN A 26 -21.44 -18.57 -9.81
C ASN A 26 -20.15 -19.41 -9.77
N LEU A 27 -19.23 -19.19 -10.72
CA LEU A 27 -17.95 -19.88 -10.73
C LEU A 27 -17.12 -19.51 -9.49
N LEU A 28 -16.93 -18.21 -9.24
CA LEU A 28 -16.18 -17.74 -8.08
C LEU A 28 -16.84 -18.16 -6.76
N ASP A 29 -18.18 -18.15 -6.70
CA ASP A 29 -18.93 -18.59 -5.52
C ASP A 29 -18.59 -20.03 -5.13
N LYS A 30 -18.61 -20.94 -6.11
CA LYS A 30 -18.25 -22.35 -5.92
C LYS A 30 -16.79 -22.51 -5.50
N GLU A 31 -15.90 -21.76 -6.14
CA GLU A 31 -14.45 -21.82 -5.90
C GLU A 31 -14.08 -21.42 -4.47
N ILE A 32 -14.72 -20.39 -3.92
CA ILE A 32 -14.50 -19.99 -2.52
C ILE A 32 -14.94 -21.10 -1.55
N ILE A 33 -16.10 -21.72 -1.81
CA ILE A 33 -16.62 -22.82 -0.99
C ILE A 33 -15.71 -24.05 -1.07
N GLU A 34 -15.24 -24.39 -2.27
CA GLU A 34 -14.36 -25.53 -2.49
C GLU A 34 -12.99 -25.32 -1.84
N ALA A 35 -12.38 -24.14 -2.02
CA ALA A 35 -11.10 -23.80 -1.42
C ALA A 35 -11.11 -23.95 0.12
N SER A 36 -12.22 -23.55 0.75
CA SER A 36 -12.42 -23.68 2.20
C SER A 36 -12.39 -25.14 2.66
N ASN A 37 -12.98 -26.04 1.86
CA ASN A 37 -13.17 -27.45 2.23
C ASN A 37 -12.08 -28.39 1.72
N ASN A 38 -11.33 -28.01 0.69
CA ASN A 38 -10.27 -28.84 0.12
C ASN A 38 -9.04 -28.89 1.04
N GLU A 39 -8.75 -30.04 1.63
CA GLU A 39 -7.54 -30.24 2.47
C GLU A 39 -6.23 -30.17 1.67
N LYS A 40 -6.29 -30.44 0.36
CA LYS A 40 -5.13 -30.44 -0.55
C LYS A 40 -5.09 -29.16 -1.41
N PHE A 41 -5.50 -28.03 -0.85
CA PHE A 41 -5.45 -26.76 -1.56
C PHE A 41 -3.99 -26.32 -1.79
N VAL A 42 -3.58 -26.20 -3.05
CA VAL A 42 -2.20 -25.93 -3.46
C VAL A 42 -2.05 -24.58 -4.16
N GLU A 43 -0.82 -24.23 -4.54
CA GLU A 43 -0.48 -22.95 -5.16
C GLU A 43 -1.22 -22.74 -6.50
N GLU A 44 -1.39 -23.80 -7.30
CA GLU A 44 -2.12 -23.75 -8.56
C GLU A 44 -3.60 -23.39 -8.35
N ASP A 45 -4.22 -23.89 -7.28
CA ASP A 45 -5.59 -23.52 -6.91
C ASP A 45 -5.69 -22.05 -6.54
N PHE A 46 -4.72 -21.55 -5.76
CA PHE A 46 -4.66 -20.13 -5.44
C PHE A 46 -4.59 -19.26 -6.70
N TYR A 47 -3.68 -19.53 -7.63
CA TYR A 47 -3.55 -18.71 -8.83
C TYR A 47 -4.80 -18.77 -9.71
N ARG A 48 -5.41 -19.94 -9.85
CA ARG A 48 -6.66 -20.13 -10.59
C ARG A 48 -7.77 -19.23 -10.03
N ILE A 49 -7.97 -19.23 -8.71
CA ILE A 49 -8.98 -18.39 -8.06
C ILE A 49 -8.60 -16.91 -8.09
N ASN A 50 -7.31 -16.58 -7.90
CA ASN A 50 -6.84 -15.20 -7.94
C ASN A 50 -7.02 -14.56 -9.32
N ASN A 51 -6.86 -15.32 -10.40
CA ASN A 51 -7.13 -14.85 -11.76
C ASN A 51 -8.62 -14.53 -11.96
N LEU A 52 -9.52 -15.36 -11.42
CA LEU A 52 -10.97 -15.05 -11.43
C LEU A 52 -11.28 -13.78 -10.64
N LEU A 53 -10.67 -13.61 -9.45
CA LEU A 53 -10.85 -12.40 -8.64
C LEU A 53 -10.38 -11.16 -9.40
N PHE A 54 -9.24 -11.23 -10.10
CA PHE A 54 -8.76 -10.12 -10.92
C PHE A 54 -9.73 -9.78 -12.05
N GLU A 55 -10.19 -10.78 -12.81
CA GLU A 55 -11.13 -10.59 -13.92
C GLU A 55 -12.44 -9.94 -13.46
N TYR A 56 -13.01 -10.44 -12.37
CA TYR A 56 -14.30 -9.95 -11.87
C TYR A 56 -14.20 -8.62 -11.13
N GLN A 57 -13.06 -8.33 -10.48
CA GLN A 57 -12.80 -7.01 -9.92
C GLN A 57 -12.71 -5.94 -11.02
N ALA A 58 -12.07 -6.25 -12.15
CA ALA A 58 -12.02 -5.33 -13.30
C ALA A 58 -13.41 -5.03 -13.90
N LYS A 59 -14.36 -5.97 -13.75
CA LYS A 59 -15.76 -5.84 -14.18
C LYS A 59 -16.68 -5.28 -13.09
N ASP A 60 -16.11 -4.81 -11.97
CA ASP A 60 -16.86 -4.22 -10.85
C ASP A 60 -17.91 -5.17 -10.22
N SER A 61 -17.73 -6.47 -10.44
CA SER A 61 -18.71 -7.52 -10.13
C SER A 61 -18.59 -8.07 -8.70
N LEU A 62 -17.72 -7.49 -7.86
CA LEU A 62 -17.39 -7.97 -6.52
C LEU A 62 -17.72 -6.97 -5.40
N LYS A 63 -18.39 -5.84 -5.69
CA LYS A 63 -18.68 -4.76 -4.71
C LYS A 63 -19.34 -5.23 -3.42
N ASN A 64 -20.12 -6.30 -3.49
CA ASN A 64 -20.91 -6.83 -2.37
C ASN A 64 -20.44 -8.22 -1.93
N LEU A 65 -19.18 -8.59 -2.21
CA LEU A 65 -18.63 -9.89 -1.81
C LEU A 65 -18.76 -10.13 -0.30
N ASN A 66 -18.59 -9.09 0.52
CA ASN A 66 -18.76 -9.16 1.98
C ASN A 66 -20.19 -9.53 2.44
N LYS A 67 -21.19 -9.44 1.56
CA LYS A 67 -22.59 -9.84 1.84
C LYS A 67 -22.89 -11.27 1.38
N CYS A 68 -21.95 -11.93 0.71
CA CYS A 68 -22.15 -13.25 0.13
C CYS A 68 -21.89 -14.37 1.13
N SER A 69 -22.78 -15.37 1.16
CA SER A 69 -22.68 -16.47 2.11
C SER A 69 -21.46 -17.35 1.91
N SER A 70 -21.00 -17.49 0.67
CA SER A 70 -19.72 -18.14 0.36
C SER A 70 -18.54 -17.42 1.00
N TYR A 71 -18.58 -16.09 1.14
CA TYR A 71 -17.55 -15.33 1.82
C TYR A 71 -17.64 -15.51 3.34
N PHE A 72 -18.71 -15.02 3.99
CA PHE A 72 -18.72 -14.92 5.46
C PHE A 72 -18.77 -16.29 6.17
N LYS A 73 -19.28 -17.35 5.53
CA LYS A 73 -19.26 -18.70 6.12
C LYS A 73 -17.88 -19.35 6.06
N ASN A 74 -16.97 -18.86 5.22
CA ASN A 74 -15.69 -19.52 4.95
C ASN A 74 -14.46 -18.68 5.29
N ILE A 75 -14.58 -17.35 5.37
CA ILE A 75 -13.43 -16.48 5.50
C ILE A 75 -12.62 -16.76 6.78
N GLU A 76 -13.26 -16.97 7.92
CA GLU A 76 -12.54 -17.28 9.17
C GLU A 76 -11.78 -18.61 9.09
N LYS A 77 -12.35 -19.62 8.43
CA LYS A 77 -11.71 -20.93 8.23
C LYS A 77 -10.48 -20.81 7.34
N LEU A 78 -10.58 -20.05 6.24
CA LEU A 78 -9.46 -19.79 5.34
C LEU A 78 -8.38 -18.96 6.05
N PHE A 79 -8.78 -17.93 6.80
CA PHE A 79 -7.90 -16.99 7.49
C PHE A 79 -7.04 -17.68 8.57
N ASN A 80 -7.64 -18.61 9.31
CA ASN A 80 -6.97 -19.35 10.39
C ASN A 80 -6.37 -20.70 9.93
N SER A 81 -6.34 -20.97 8.63
CA SER A 81 -5.80 -22.21 8.08
C SER A 81 -4.30 -22.37 8.39
N GLU A 82 -3.84 -23.61 8.59
CA GLU A 82 -2.42 -23.93 8.72
C GLU A 82 -1.68 -23.79 7.37
N THR A 83 -2.38 -24.08 6.26
CA THR A 83 -1.89 -23.96 4.88
C THR A 83 -1.70 -22.49 4.46
N THR A 84 -0.52 -22.15 3.95
CA THR A 84 -0.17 -20.79 3.52
C THR A 84 -1.06 -20.30 2.37
N GLU A 85 -1.34 -21.16 1.40
CA GLU A 85 -2.09 -20.86 0.18
C GLU A 85 -3.53 -20.43 0.52
N LYS A 86 -4.14 -21.10 1.51
CA LYS A 86 -5.47 -20.73 2.03
C LYS A 86 -5.47 -19.40 2.76
N ARG A 87 -4.45 -19.13 3.59
CA ARG A 87 -4.31 -17.82 4.27
C ARG A 87 -4.09 -16.71 3.26
N VAL A 88 -3.26 -16.93 2.24
CA VAL A 88 -3.05 -16.01 1.12
C VAL A 88 -4.36 -15.71 0.39
N LEU A 89 -5.14 -16.75 0.07
CA LEU A 89 -6.48 -16.57 -0.51
C LEU A 89 -7.40 -15.77 0.42
N ALA A 90 -7.38 -16.04 1.73
CA ALA A 90 -8.17 -15.30 2.71
C ALA A 90 -7.83 -13.80 2.68
N TYR A 91 -6.55 -13.45 2.71
CA TYR A 91 -6.09 -12.05 2.71
C TYR A 91 -6.49 -11.35 1.40
N ARG A 92 -6.37 -12.05 0.27
CA ARG A 92 -6.87 -11.55 -1.02
C ARG A 92 -8.38 -11.27 -0.96
N LEU A 93 -9.17 -12.22 -0.49
CA LEU A 93 -10.63 -12.10 -0.40
C LEU A 93 -11.06 -10.97 0.53
N ILE A 94 -10.39 -10.81 1.69
CA ILE A 94 -10.63 -9.71 2.62
C ILE A 94 -10.43 -8.36 1.93
N GLY A 95 -9.32 -8.19 1.21
CA GLY A 95 -9.05 -6.95 0.48
C GLY A 95 -10.06 -6.69 -0.65
N VAL A 96 -10.48 -7.73 -1.39
CA VAL A 96 -11.52 -7.57 -2.43
C VAL A 96 -12.87 -7.19 -1.83
N ALA A 97 -13.22 -7.81 -0.71
CA ALA A 97 -14.49 -7.60 -0.03
C ALA A 97 -14.54 -6.27 0.77
N ASN A 98 -13.42 -5.56 0.85
CA ASN A 98 -13.22 -4.40 1.74
C ASN A 98 -13.62 -4.70 3.19
N ASP A 99 -13.29 -5.90 3.68
CA ASP A 99 -13.70 -6.34 5.02
C ASP A 99 -12.73 -5.85 6.10
N SER A 100 -13.12 -4.76 6.77
CA SER A 100 -12.34 -4.14 7.82
C SER A 100 -12.27 -4.92 9.14
N THR A 101 -13.09 -5.97 9.33
CA THR A 101 -13.15 -6.74 10.58
C THR A 101 -11.82 -7.42 10.91
N PHE A 102 -11.05 -7.79 9.89
CA PHE A 102 -9.75 -8.46 10.01
C PHE A 102 -8.56 -7.50 10.15
N ASN A 103 -8.77 -6.18 10.05
CA ASN A 103 -7.67 -5.21 9.97
C ASN A 103 -6.69 -5.29 11.15
N ASN A 104 -7.18 -5.47 12.38
CA ASN A 104 -6.29 -5.59 13.55
C ASN A 104 -5.36 -6.79 13.45
N GLU A 105 -5.91 -7.93 13.05
CA GLU A 105 -5.13 -9.15 12.95
C GLU A 105 -4.18 -9.08 11.76
N LEU A 106 -4.61 -8.53 10.62
CA LEU A 106 -3.71 -8.28 9.48
C LEU A 106 -2.51 -7.37 9.84
N ILE A 107 -2.71 -6.37 10.73
CA ILE A 107 -1.61 -5.56 11.27
C ILE A 107 -0.65 -6.42 12.11
N ASN A 108 -1.18 -7.31 12.95
CA ASN A 108 -0.34 -8.25 13.69
C ASN A 108 0.46 -9.16 12.75
N ARG A 109 -0.15 -9.59 11.65
CA ARG A 109 0.43 -10.52 10.66
C ARG A 109 1.58 -9.91 9.89
N ILE A 110 1.48 -8.65 9.44
CA ILE A 110 2.61 -7.97 8.76
C ILE A 110 3.83 -7.80 9.69
N ASN A 111 3.59 -7.68 11.00
CA ASN A 111 4.61 -7.55 12.03
C ASN A 111 5.15 -8.89 12.55
N SER A 112 4.58 -10.02 12.12
CA SER A 112 4.98 -11.37 12.54
C SER A 112 6.13 -11.95 11.70
N ASN A 113 6.47 -13.22 11.95
CA ASN A 113 7.46 -13.98 11.17
C ASN A 113 6.87 -14.65 9.90
N GLU A 114 5.70 -14.21 9.44
CA GLU A 114 5.09 -14.72 8.20
C GLU A 114 5.95 -14.49 6.95
N SER A 115 5.71 -15.32 5.94
CA SER A 115 6.40 -15.26 4.67
C SER A 115 6.11 -13.95 3.93
N SER A 116 7.02 -13.55 3.04
CA SER A 116 6.84 -12.35 2.22
C SER A 116 5.55 -12.40 1.37
N LEU A 117 5.11 -13.58 0.94
CA LEU A 117 3.85 -13.76 0.22
C LEU A 117 2.64 -13.38 1.11
N LEU A 118 2.59 -13.90 2.34
CA LEU A 118 1.53 -13.57 3.30
C LEU A 118 1.54 -12.08 3.69
N LYS A 119 2.73 -11.52 3.90
CA LYS A 119 2.88 -10.08 4.17
C LYS A 119 2.45 -9.21 2.99
N THR A 120 2.71 -9.63 1.76
CA THR A 120 2.28 -8.93 0.53
C THR A 120 0.75 -8.82 0.50
N TRP A 121 0.07 -9.93 0.71
CA TRP A 121 -1.39 -9.95 0.65
C TRP A 121 -2.06 -9.31 1.87
N SER A 122 -1.47 -9.42 3.06
CA SER A 122 -1.93 -8.67 4.24
C SER A 122 -1.82 -7.17 4.03
N THR A 123 -0.67 -6.70 3.52
CA THR A 123 -0.44 -5.29 3.19
C THR A 123 -1.42 -4.79 2.13
N THR A 124 -1.64 -5.59 1.09
CA THR A 124 -2.60 -5.28 0.02
C THR A 124 -4.03 -5.16 0.56
N ALA A 125 -4.43 -6.06 1.44
CA ALA A 125 -5.75 -6.04 2.07
C ALA A 125 -5.93 -4.80 2.98
N LEU A 126 -4.93 -4.48 3.80
CA LEU A 126 -4.96 -3.29 4.67
C LEU A 126 -5.10 -1.99 3.86
N MET A 127 -4.37 -1.88 2.74
CA MET A 127 -4.47 -0.72 1.84
C MET A 127 -5.82 -0.69 1.11
N ALA A 128 -6.33 -1.83 0.62
CA ALA A 128 -7.65 -1.90 -0.01
C ALA A 128 -8.77 -1.48 0.97
N ASN A 129 -8.68 -1.92 2.22
CA ASN A 129 -9.60 -1.56 3.31
C ASN A 129 -9.46 -0.11 3.80
N ASN A 130 -8.57 0.68 3.20
CA ASN A 130 -8.24 2.03 3.61
C ASN A 130 -7.87 2.16 5.12
N CYS A 131 -7.09 1.21 5.63
CA CYS A 131 -6.79 1.10 7.06
C CYS A 131 -5.68 2.08 7.50
N GLY A 132 -6.00 3.37 7.64
CA GLY A 132 -4.99 4.41 7.97
C GLY A 132 -4.18 4.19 9.24
N LYS A 133 -4.70 3.45 10.24
CA LYS A 133 -3.93 3.11 11.45
C LYS A 133 -2.75 2.15 11.20
N ALA A 134 -2.76 1.41 10.09
CA ALA A 134 -1.67 0.52 9.70
C ALA A 134 -0.49 1.28 9.05
N SER A 135 -0.63 2.59 8.80
CA SER A 135 0.33 3.34 7.98
C SER A 135 1.76 3.28 8.53
N ASP A 136 1.93 3.40 9.85
CA ASP A 136 3.25 3.31 10.50
C ASP A 136 3.88 1.92 10.31
N ASP A 137 3.12 0.85 10.52
CA ASP A 137 3.59 -0.53 10.37
C ASP A 137 3.98 -0.85 8.92
N LEU A 138 3.14 -0.42 7.97
CA LEU A 138 3.42 -0.56 6.53
C LEU A 138 4.70 0.20 6.15
N PHE A 139 4.86 1.43 6.64
CA PHE A 139 6.03 2.24 6.38
C PHE A 139 7.31 1.58 6.92
N VAL A 140 7.27 1.08 8.16
CA VAL A 140 8.40 0.37 8.76
C VAL A 140 8.73 -0.88 7.96
N LEU A 141 7.72 -1.68 7.57
CA LEU A 141 7.91 -2.85 6.71
C LEU A 141 8.63 -2.48 5.40
N PHE A 142 8.17 -1.48 4.67
CA PHE A 142 8.78 -1.08 3.39
C PHE A 142 10.20 -0.54 3.55
N SER A 143 10.45 0.24 4.60
CA SER A 143 11.79 0.80 4.88
C SER A 143 12.84 -0.26 5.22
N SER A 144 12.41 -1.48 5.58
CA SER A 144 13.31 -2.59 5.88
C SER A 144 13.77 -3.36 4.63
N PHE A 145 13.23 -3.05 3.44
CA PHE A 145 13.52 -3.74 2.18
C PHE A 145 13.47 -5.28 2.29
N PRO A 146 12.35 -5.85 2.77
CA PRO A 146 12.26 -7.27 3.02
C PRO A 146 12.39 -8.09 1.73
N LYS A 147 13.22 -9.13 1.76
CA LYS A 147 13.45 -10.01 0.60
C LYS A 147 12.15 -10.68 0.15
N GLY A 148 11.87 -10.64 -1.15
CA GLY A 148 10.71 -11.30 -1.75
C GLY A 148 9.38 -10.54 -1.61
N LEU A 149 9.39 -9.35 -1.00
CA LEU A 149 8.24 -8.44 -1.03
C LEU A 149 8.37 -7.51 -2.25
N PRO A 150 7.33 -7.32 -3.09
CA PRO A 150 7.38 -6.40 -4.23
C PRO A 150 7.22 -4.93 -3.76
N VAL A 151 8.23 -4.44 -3.03
CA VAL A 151 8.18 -3.16 -2.30
C VAL A 151 7.90 -1.97 -3.22
N ASP A 152 8.42 -1.97 -4.44
CA ASP A 152 8.19 -0.94 -5.45
C ASP A 152 6.69 -0.81 -5.83
N ILE A 153 6.02 -1.94 -6.05
CA ILE A 153 4.59 -1.99 -6.35
C ILE A 153 3.79 -1.56 -5.10
N LEU A 154 4.16 -2.06 -3.92
CA LEU A 154 3.44 -1.77 -2.69
C LEU A 154 3.58 -0.31 -2.24
N ILE A 155 4.73 0.34 -2.45
CA ILE A 155 4.90 1.78 -2.19
C ILE A 155 3.98 2.61 -3.08
N ASN A 156 3.83 2.24 -4.36
CA ASN A 156 2.92 2.94 -5.28
C ASN A 156 1.46 2.85 -4.84
N MET A 157 1.07 1.73 -4.22
CA MET A 157 -0.25 1.57 -3.59
C MET A 157 -0.34 2.37 -2.29
N TYR A 158 0.72 2.31 -1.46
CA TYR A 158 0.81 2.98 -0.18
C TYR A 158 0.66 4.50 -0.30
N ILE A 159 1.21 5.12 -1.34
CA ILE A 159 1.06 6.58 -1.54
C ILE A 159 -0.41 6.98 -1.84
N LYS A 160 -1.26 6.05 -2.29
CA LYS A 160 -2.61 6.33 -2.79
C LYS A 160 -3.76 5.90 -1.87
N TYR A 161 -3.54 5.00 -0.90
CA TYR A 161 -4.66 4.44 -0.12
C TYR A 161 -5.27 5.45 0.86
N ASP A 162 -4.52 5.89 1.88
CA ASP A 162 -4.90 6.92 2.85
C ASP A 162 -3.84 8.03 2.86
N THR A 163 -3.99 9.00 1.96
CA THR A 163 -3.04 10.11 1.79
C THR A 163 -2.75 10.85 3.10
N ASN A 164 -3.75 11.01 3.97
CA ASN A 164 -3.58 11.74 5.23
C ASN A 164 -2.75 10.92 6.22
N ALA A 165 -3.06 9.62 6.37
CA ALA A 165 -2.27 8.74 7.22
C ALA A 165 -0.82 8.60 6.72
N VAL A 166 -0.64 8.51 5.40
CA VAL A 166 0.68 8.43 4.76
C VAL A 166 1.50 9.69 5.02
N LYS A 167 0.93 10.89 4.77
CA LYS A 167 1.61 12.17 5.04
C LYS A 167 2.01 12.27 6.51
N LYS A 168 1.10 11.94 7.44
CA LYS A 168 1.38 11.94 8.88
C LYS A 168 2.53 11.00 9.25
N THR A 169 2.50 9.78 8.73
CA THR A 169 3.55 8.77 8.94
C THR A 169 4.90 9.24 8.40
N CYS A 170 4.95 9.73 7.17
CA CYS A 170 6.21 10.18 6.58
C CYS A 170 6.80 11.36 7.35
N TRP A 171 5.97 12.32 7.80
CA TRP A 171 6.43 13.41 8.66
C TRP A 171 6.91 12.94 10.04
N LYS A 172 6.33 11.86 10.58
CA LYS A 172 6.81 11.23 11.82
C LYS A 172 8.20 10.61 11.65
N PHE A 173 8.46 9.98 10.51
CA PHE A 173 9.71 9.25 10.25
C PHE A 173 10.78 10.05 9.50
N ILE A 174 10.49 11.29 9.08
CA ILE A 174 11.43 12.11 8.30
C ILE A 174 12.75 12.35 9.05
N ASP A 175 12.68 12.45 10.37
CA ASP A 175 13.82 12.67 11.27
C ASP A 175 14.24 11.39 12.03
N SER A 176 13.87 10.22 11.54
CA SER A 176 14.26 8.94 12.14
C SER A 176 15.79 8.74 12.12
N ASP A 177 16.33 8.08 13.14
CA ASP A 177 17.73 7.63 13.16
C ASP A 177 18.03 6.58 12.07
N ASN A 178 16.99 5.94 11.53
CA ASN A 178 17.13 4.98 10.44
C ASN A 178 17.14 5.70 9.08
N LYS A 179 18.29 5.67 8.40
CA LYS A 179 18.46 6.31 7.08
C LYS A 179 17.45 5.84 6.03
N ASN A 180 17.11 4.56 5.99
CA ASN A 180 16.13 4.04 5.03
C ASN A 180 14.73 4.62 5.27
N GLN A 181 14.37 4.84 6.54
CA GLN A 181 13.13 5.51 6.90
C GLN A 181 13.15 6.97 6.46
N GLN A 182 14.24 7.70 6.68
CA GLN A 182 14.35 9.08 6.19
C GLN A 182 14.22 9.14 4.66
N ILE A 183 14.91 8.25 3.94
CA ILE A 183 14.85 8.15 2.46
C ILE A 183 13.42 7.87 2.00
N LEU A 184 12.77 6.85 2.56
CA LEU A 184 11.40 6.50 2.20
C LEU A 184 10.43 7.66 2.50
N ALA A 185 10.59 8.33 3.64
CA ALA A 185 9.76 9.48 4.03
C ALA A 185 9.83 10.61 2.99
N ILE A 186 11.04 11.02 2.59
CA ILE A 186 11.19 12.10 1.60
C ILE A 186 10.74 11.70 0.20
N GLN A 187 10.83 10.41 -0.17
CA GLN A 187 10.34 9.93 -1.45
C GLN A 187 8.81 9.89 -1.47
N CYS A 188 8.18 9.37 -0.42
CA CYS A 188 6.73 9.35 -0.29
C CYS A 188 6.15 10.79 -0.24
N LEU A 189 6.72 11.66 0.59
CA LEU A 189 6.24 13.06 0.69
C LEU A 189 6.39 13.81 -0.64
N ALA A 190 7.47 13.57 -1.38
CA ALA A 190 7.72 14.23 -2.65
C ALA A 190 6.73 13.85 -3.77
N ASN A 191 5.98 12.75 -3.63
CA ASN A 191 4.92 12.36 -4.57
C ASN A 191 3.63 13.19 -4.42
N PHE A 192 3.47 13.93 -3.33
CA PHE A 192 2.33 14.81 -3.12
C PHE A 192 2.58 16.20 -3.73
N GLU A 193 1.62 17.11 -3.53
CA GLU A 193 1.76 18.49 -3.97
C GLU A 193 3.01 19.19 -3.43
N LYS A 194 3.35 20.34 -4.03
CA LYS A 194 4.49 21.17 -3.63
C LYS A 194 4.33 21.57 -2.15
N ASP A 195 5.32 21.25 -1.33
CA ASP A 195 5.32 21.49 0.12
C ASP A 195 6.60 22.23 0.55
N GLU A 196 6.48 23.49 0.96
CA GLU A 196 7.61 24.33 1.36
C GLU A 196 8.37 23.79 2.58
N LYS A 197 7.66 23.16 3.52
CA LYS A 197 8.28 22.54 4.70
C LYS A 197 9.14 21.35 4.28
N LEU A 198 8.65 20.54 3.34
CA LEU A 198 9.44 19.45 2.77
C LEU A 198 10.65 19.99 2.03
N GLN A 199 10.49 21.03 1.21
CA GLN A 199 11.59 21.63 0.45
C GLN A 199 12.71 22.15 1.36
N ALA A 200 12.36 22.83 2.46
CA ALA A 200 13.34 23.24 3.46
C ALA A 200 14.10 22.04 4.03
N LYS A 201 13.38 20.95 4.34
CA LYS A 201 13.99 19.72 4.86
C LYS A 201 14.90 19.02 3.84
N LEU A 202 14.52 19.02 2.57
CA LEU A 202 15.35 18.49 1.49
C LEU A 202 16.68 19.26 1.37
N ILE A 203 16.67 20.59 1.55
CA ILE A 203 17.92 21.38 1.55
C ILE A 203 18.79 21.05 2.77
N GLU A 204 18.19 20.86 3.95
CA GLU A 204 18.91 20.40 5.15
C GLU A 204 19.60 19.04 4.92
N PHE A 205 18.86 18.07 4.39
CA PHE A 205 19.41 16.75 4.07
C PHE A 205 20.44 16.79 2.95
N LEU A 206 20.23 17.61 1.92
CA LEU A 206 21.21 17.78 0.85
C LEU A 206 22.54 18.31 1.38
N ASN A 207 22.55 19.11 2.44
CA ASN A 207 23.77 19.66 3.03
C ASN A 207 24.43 18.71 4.05
N SER A 208 23.67 17.82 4.68
CA SER A 208 24.14 16.97 5.79
C SER A 208 24.41 15.51 5.42
N TRP A 209 23.70 14.96 4.44
CA TRP A 209 23.85 13.55 4.06
C TRP A 209 25.14 13.30 3.27
N ASP A 210 25.60 12.05 3.26
CA ASP A 210 26.73 11.62 2.46
C ASP A 210 26.36 11.56 0.96
N ASN A 211 27.37 11.55 0.08
CA ASN A 211 27.15 11.58 -1.37
C ASN A 211 26.37 10.37 -1.91
N ASN A 212 26.41 9.20 -1.27
CA ASN A 212 25.62 8.05 -1.73
C ASN A 212 24.13 8.26 -1.45
N SER A 213 23.80 8.97 -0.36
CA SER A 213 22.43 9.26 0.03
C SER A 213 21.85 10.53 -0.64
N LYS A 214 22.69 11.49 -1.05
CA LYS A 214 22.25 12.73 -1.71
C LYS A 214 21.45 12.50 -2.98
N GLY A 215 21.68 11.39 -3.69
CA GLY A 215 20.93 11.06 -4.89
C GLY A 215 19.42 10.97 -4.64
N TRP A 216 19.02 10.41 -3.50
CA TRP A 216 17.63 10.33 -3.07
C TRP A 216 17.03 11.71 -2.80
N VAL A 217 17.80 12.58 -2.14
CA VAL A 217 17.38 13.97 -1.86
C VAL A 217 17.17 14.73 -3.16
N ILE A 218 18.13 14.68 -4.08
CA ILE A 218 18.05 15.38 -5.38
C ILE A 218 16.88 14.83 -6.22
N SER A 219 16.61 13.52 -6.14
CA SER A 219 15.41 12.94 -6.76
C SER A 219 14.12 13.52 -6.17
N SER A 220 14.01 13.63 -4.84
CA SER A 220 12.85 14.24 -4.19
C SER A 220 12.70 15.74 -4.52
N ILE A 221 13.82 16.48 -4.63
CA ILE A 221 13.85 17.88 -5.10
C ILE A 221 13.26 17.99 -6.51
N SER A 222 13.65 17.07 -7.41
CA SER A 222 13.13 16.99 -8.78
C SER A 222 11.62 16.76 -8.80
N MET A 223 11.12 15.81 -7.99
CA MET A 223 9.70 15.48 -7.90
C MET A 223 8.86 16.64 -7.37
N GLN A 224 9.39 17.40 -6.41
CA GLN A 224 8.78 18.62 -5.88
C GLN A 224 8.87 19.84 -6.80
N LYS A 225 9.49 19.69 -7.99
CA LYS A 225 9.70 20.74 -8.99
C LYS A 225 10.26 22.03 -8.37
N MET A 226 11.25 21.86 -7.49
CA MET A 226 11.92 22.96 -6.83
C MET A 226 12.59 23.88 -7.86
N GLU A 227 12.65 25.17 -7.51
CA GLU A 227 13.14 26.25 -8.36
C GLU A 227 14.53 26.71 -7.93
N ASN A 228 15.22 27.43 -8.81
CA ASN A 228 16.51 28.06 -8.56
C ASN A 228 17.56 27.06 -8.06
N LEU A 229 17.61 25.88 -8.69
CA LEU A 229 18.45 24.75 -8.29
C LEU A 229 19.92 24.91 -8.67
N LYS A 230 20.27 25.68 -9.70
CA LYS A 230 21.67 25.89 -10.10
C LYS A 230 22.59 26.23 -8.92
N PRO A 231 22.37 27.32 -8.14
CA PRO A 231 23.25 27.67 -7.03
C PRO A 231 23.33 26.61 -5.93
N ILE A 232 22.35 25.71 -5.86
CA ILE A 232 22.27 24.64 -4.86
C ILE A 232 23.06 23.40 -5.33
N LEU A 233 22.91 23.04 -6.61
CA LEU A 233 23.39 21.77 -7.16
C LEU A 233 24.75 21.87 -7.88
N GLU A 234 25.18 23.07 -8.28
CA GLU A 234 26.44 23.28 -9.04
C GLU A 234 27.67 22.73 -8.28
N LYS A 235 27.73 22.90 -6.95
CA LYS A 235 28.82 22.35 -6.14
C LYS A 235 28.90 20.81 -6.11
N TYR A 236 27.86 20.12 -6.58
CA TYR A 236 27.80 18.66 -6.64
C TYR A 236 27.91 18.12 -8.07
N SER A 237 28.02 18.97 -9.11
CA SER A 237 27.95 18.54 -10.51
C SER A 237 29.11 17.65 -10.96
N GLU A 238 30.24 17.73 -10.27
CA GLU A 238 31.43 16.90 -10.56
C GLU A 238 31.42 15.56 -9.82
N VAL A 239 30.44 15.32 -8.94
CA VAL A 239 30.29 14.04 -8.23
C VAL A 239 29.68 13.02 -9.17
N GLU A 240 30.48 12.06 -9.63
CA GLU A 240 30.14 11.13 -10.72
C GLU A 240 28.78 10.44 -10.53
N ASN A 241 28.54 9.87 -9.35
CA ASN A 241 27.30 9.13 -9.05
C ASN A 241 26.06 10.05 -8.88
N LEU A 242 26.22 11.38 -8.88
CA LEU A 242 25.13 12.34 -8.78
C LEU A 242 24.80 13.04 -10.10
N LYS A 243 25.66 12.93 -11.13
CA LYS A 243 25.50 13.65 -12.41
C LYS A 243 24.11 13.50 -13.03
N ASP A 244 23.66 12.26 -13.19
CA ASP A 244 22.38 11.98 -13.88
C ASP A 244 21.17 12.48 -13.10
N VAL A 245 21.19 12.38 -11.78
CA VAL A 245 20.07 12.85 -10.96
C VAL A 245 20.06 14.38 -10.85
N ILE A 246 21.23 15.03 -10.85
CA ILE A 246 21.34 16.50 -10.91
C ILE A 246 20.77 17.04 -12.22
N ILE A 247 21.15 16.44 -13.35
CA ILE A 247 20.63 16.85 -14.67
C ILE A 247 19.10 16.74 -14.69
N ARG A 248 18.54 15.59 -14.28
CA ARG A 248 17.07 15.40 -14.21
C ARG A 248 16.38 16.40 -13.28
N ALA A 249 16.98 16.73 -12.13
CA ALA A 249 16.43 17.73 -11.22
C ALA A 249 16.38 19.13 -11.87
N LEU A 250 17.46 19.53 -12.54
CA LEU A 250 17.54 20.82 -13.24
C LEU A 250 16.61 20.91 -14.46
N GLU A 251 16.38 19.81 -15.18
CA GLU A 251 15.44 19.73 -16.30
C GLU A 251 13.97 19.80 -15.85
N ASN A 252 13.66 19.20 -14.69
CA ASN A 252 12.32 19.24 -14.10
C ASN A 252 12.00 20.55 -13.37
N SER A 253 13.01 21.38 -13.09
CA SER A 253 12.82 22.72 -12.51
C SER A 253 12.12 23.65 -13.52
N PRO A 254 11.14 24.47 -13.08
CA PRO A 254 10.52 25.45 -13.96
C PRO A 254 11.41 26.69 -14.21
N THR A 255 12.58 26.80 -13.56
CA THR A 255 13.50 27.93 -13.74
C THR A 255 14.33 27.79 -15.03
N LYS A 256 14.31 28.82 -15.88
CA LYS A 256 15.05 28.83 -17.17
C LYS A 256 16.56 28.67 -17.03
N THR A 257 17.14 29.23 -15.96
CA THR A 257 18.59 29.14 -15.69
C THR A 257 19.02 27.71 -15.35
N ASP A 258 18.18 26.96 -14.64
CA ASP A 258 18.43 25.56 -14.29
C ASP A 258 18.45 24.69 -15.54
N ASN A 259 17.43 24.84 -16.40
CA ASN A 259 17.36 24.17 -17.69
C ASN A 259 18.56 24.46 -18.61
N LYS A 260 19.04 25.71 -18.63
CA LYS A 260 20.24 26.08 -19.38
C LYS A 260 21.48 25.39 -18.81
N PHE A 261 21.59 25.31 -17.49
CA PHE A 261 22.70 24.63 -16.82
C PHE A 261 22.67 23.11 -17.05
N ALA A 262 21.50 22.47 -17.01
CA ALA A 262 21.33 21.05 -17.35
C ALA A 262 21.89 20.73 -18.75
N LYS A 263 21.53 21.54 -19.75
CA LYS A 263 22.04 21.40 -21.13
C LYS A 263 23.56 21.54 -21.23
N GLN A 264 24.18 22.36 -20.37
CA GLN A 264 25.64 22.50 -20.32
C GLN A 264 26.29 21.24 -19.72
N LEU A 265 25.74 20.71 -18.63
CA LEU A 265 26.22 19.47 -18.01
C LEU A 265 26.08 18.28 -18.96
N GLN A 266 24.96 18.15 -19.67
CA GLN A 266 24.74 17.09 -20.65
C GLN A 266 25.79 17.10 -21.78
N LYS A 267 26.20 18.29 -22.25
CA LYS A 267 27.24 18.43 -23.27
C LYS A 267 28.64 18.05 -22.78
N LYS A 268 28.92 18.23 -21.48
CA LYS A 268 30.21 17.84 -20.88
C LYS A 268 30.31 16.34 -20.59
N LYS A 269 29.17 15.65 -20.54
CA LYS A 269 29.10 14.19 -20.35
C LYS A 269 29.42 13.42 -21.63
N ASN A 270 29.13 14.01 -22.80
CA ASN A 270 29.40 13.48 -24.13
C ASN A 270 30.80 13.89 -24.60
#